data_AF-A0A1I2W417-F1
#
_entry.id   AF-A0A1I2W417-F1
#
_cell.length_a   1.000
_cell.length_b   1.000
_cell.length_c   1.000
_cell.angle_alpha   90.00
_cell.angle_beta   90.00
_cell.angle_gamma   90.00
#
_symmetry.space_group_name_H-M   'P 1'
#
loop_
_entity.id
_entity.type
_entity.pdbx_description
1 polymer ?
#
loop_
_entity_poly.entity_id
_entity_poly.type
_entity_poly.pdbx_seq_one_letter_code
_entity_poly.pdbx_strand_id
1 'polypeptide(L)'
;MIQKLFLTTIIIVGMFISAIQAQITPNAQQVSVKNYQTPVKKLGTRGSYRVRTSANIDTVKNTDFSLNGQYQFMLSRSKTVNGYKLINPARLASVWKSVTDTLRKEGIALADTKAKLAEQTRTVGSLQTKVSEKEAALNNSTVKADEISLLGFSFTKGNYHMIVWSIITVLAISLLAVIGRSSKNIQEAKHRTQLYDDVFNEYQAYKVKSNEQQRKLARELQDERNIVEELRGRG
;
A
#
# COMPACT_ATOMS: atom_id res chain seq x y z
N MET A 1 3.24 -33.05 -22.73
CA MET A 1 2.76 -33.05 -21.32
C MET A 1 3.59 -32.10 -20.44
N ILE A 2 4.92 -32.15 -20.49
CA ILE A 2 5.85 -31.28 -19.74
C ILE A 2 5.64 -29.78 -20.00
N GLN A 3 5.41 -29.37 -21.25
CA GLN A 3 5.22 -27.94 -21.59
C GLN A 3 3.94 -27.32 -20.99
N LYS A 4 2.89 -28.13 -20.78
CA LYS A 4 1.66 -27.68 -20.11
C LYS A 4 1.83 -27.52 -18.59
N LEU A 5 2.79 -28.24 -17.99
CA LEU A 5 3.11 -28.16 -16.56
C LEU A 5 3.94 -26.91 -16.21
N PHE A 6 4.80 -26.47 -17.14
CA PHE A 6 5.57 -25.22 -16.99
C PHE A 6 4.68 -23.97 -17.18
N LEU A 7 3.69 -24.03 -18.06
CA LEU A 7 2.79 -22.89 -18.27
C LEU A 7 1.86 -22.67 -17.07
N THR A 8 1.34 -23.73 -16.45
CA THR A 8 0.46 -23.63 -15.28
C THR A 8 1.20 -23.15 -14.03
N THR A 9 2.47 -23.54 -13.85
CA THR A 9 3.30 -23.05 -12.73
C THR A 9 3.65 -21.58 -12.88
N ILE A 10 3.97 -21.10 -14.09
CA ILE A 10 4.20 -19.67 -14.35
C ILE A 10 2.93 -18.84 -14.10
N ILE A 11 1.75 -19.36 -14.47
CA ILE A 11 0.47 -18.69 -14.22
C ILE A 11 0.16 -18.61 -12.71
N ILE A 12 0.41 -19.67 -11.95
CA ILE A 12 0.18 -19.69 -10.49
C ILE A 12 1.13 -18.70 -9.77
N VAL A 13 2.39 -18.63 -10.19
CA VAL A 13 3.36 -17.66 -9.65
C VAL A 13 2.98 -16.22 -10.04
N GLY A 14 2.51 -16.00 -11.27
CA GLY A 14 2.02 -14.70 -11.73
C GLY A 14 0.78 -14.20 -11.00
N MET A 15 -0.15 -15.11 -10.66
CA MET A 15 -1.39 -14.77 -9.94
C MET A 15 -1.12 -14.37 -8.47
N PHE A 16 -0.06 -14.91 -7.86
CA PHE A 16 0.35 -14.56 -6.49
C PHE A 16 0.93 -13.14 -6.39
N ILE A 17 1.57 -12.62 -7.45
CA ILE A 17 2.13 -11.27 -7.46
C ILE A 17 1.03 -10.20 -7.49
N SER A 18 -0.07 -10.45 -8.21
CA SER A 18 -1.20 -9.50 -8.30
C SER A 18 -2.01 -9.36 -7.00
N ALA A 19 -1.99 -10.35 -6.11
CA ALA A 19 -2.74 -10.31 -4.85
C ALA A 19 -2.08 -9.43 -3.77
N ILE A 20 -0.78 -9.17 -3.89
CA ILE A 20 -0.01 -8.37 -2.93
C ILE A 20 -0.26 -6.85 -3.15
N GLN A 21 -0.57 -6.43 -4.37
CA GLN A 21 -0.81 -5.01 -4.70
C GLN A 21 -2.16 -4.49 -4.15
N ALA A 22 -3.12 -5.38 -3.84
CA ALA A 22 -4.49 -5.01 -3.44
C ALA A 22 -4.66 -4.73 -1.94
N GLN A 23 -3.64 -4.98 -1.11
CA GLN A 23 -3.72 -4.80 0.35
C GLN A 23 -3.08 -3.49 0.86
N ILE A 24 -2.55 -2.66 -0.05
CA ILE A 24 -1.83 -1.42 0.27
C ILE A 24 -2.65 -0.21 -0.20
N THR A 25 -3.81 0.04 0.40
CA THR A 25 -4.54 1.31 0.25
C THR A 25 -4.86 1.88 1.63
N PRO A 26 -4.21 2.99 2.05
CA PRO A 26 -4.60 3.67 3.27
C PRO A 26 -5.97 4.36 3.09
N ASN A 27 -6.90 3.99 3.96
CA ASN A 27 -8.25 4.51 4.04
C ASN A 27 -8.24 5.98 4.50
N ALA A 28 -8.64 6.91 3.63
CA ALA A 28 -8.67 8.34 3.92
C ALA A 28 -9.92 8.72 4.73
N GLN A 29 -9.77 8.96 6.03
CA GLN A 29 -10.85 9.51 6.87
C GLN A 29 -10.93 11.03 6.77
N GLN A 30 -12.09 11.53 6.34
CA GLN A 30 -12.44 12.94 6.28
C GLN A 30 -12.71 13.51 7.69
N VAL A 31 -12.08 14.64 8.03
CA VAL A 31 -12.35 15.38 9.27
C VAL A 31 -13.35 16.50 8.96
N SER A 32 -14.52 16.47 9.62
CA SER A 32 -15.54 17.51 9.50
C SER A 32 -15.22 18.70 10.41
N VAL A 33 -15.30 19.92 9.86
CA VAL A 33 -15.07 21.16 10.58
C VAL A 33 -16.42 21.68 11.09
N LYS A 34 -16.65 21.63 12.42
CA LYS A 34 -17.81 22.27 13.06
C LYS A 34 -17.54 23.77 13.23
N ASN A 35 -18.36 24.60 12.59
CA ASN A 35 -18.38 26.05 12.76
C ASN A 35 -18.99 26.43 14.11
N TYR A 36 -18.22 27.10 14.98
CA TYR A 36 -18.71 27.69 16.21
C TYR A 36 -18.96 29.18 16.02
N GLN A 37 -20.22 29.54 15.80
CA GLN A 37 -20.68 30.93 15.86
C GLN A 37 -20.80 31.35 17.32
N THR A 38 -20.05 32.37 17.75
CA THR A 38 -20.24 32.99 19.07
C THR A 38 -21.28 34.12 18.99
N PRO A 39 -22.26 34.18 19.92
CA PRO A 39 -23.26 35.24 19.95
C PRO A 39 -22.68 36.53 20.55
N VAL A 40 -22.83 37.64 19.82
CA VAL A 40 -22.43 38.98 20.28
C VAL A 40 -23.46 39.48 21.31
N LYS A 41 -23.03 39.66 22.56
CA LYS A 41 -23.85 40.26 23.63
C LYS A 41 -23.98 41.77 23.42
N LYS A 42 -25.22 42.26 23.36
CA LYS A 42 -25.55 43.71 23.33
C LYS A 42 -25.16 44.35 24.67
N LEU A 43 -24.28 45.35 24.61
CA LEU A 43 -23.85 46.13 25.78
C LEU A 43 -24.91 47.21 26.11
N GLY A 44 -25.37 47.20 27.36
CA GLY A 44 -26.45 48.03 27.87
C GLY A 44 -26.15 49.54 27.87
N THR A 45 -27.21 50.30 27.63
CA THR A 45 -27.29 51.76 27.66
C THR A 45 -26.91 52.30 29.05
N ARG A 46 -25.86 53.13 29.13
CA ARG A 46 -25.46 53.81 30.36
C ARG A 46 -26.02 55.24 30.37
N GLY A 47 -26.65 55.60 31.50
CA GLY A 47 -27.50 56.77 31.69
C GLY A 47 -26.88 58.13 31.31
N SER A 48 -27.77 59.02 30.87
CA SER A 48 -27.46 60.39 30.45
C SER A 48 -27.52 61.36 31.63
N TYR A 49 -26.41 62.02 31.95
CA TYR A 49 -26.41 63.21 32.80
C TYR A 49 -26.89 64.41 31.98
N ARG A 50 -27.99 65.03 32.43
CA ARG A 50 -28.55 66.24 31.81
C ARG A 50 -27.83 67.47 32.36
N VAL A 51 -26.98 68.06 31.54
CA VAL A 51 -26.54 69.45 31.72
C VAL A 51 -27.50 70.33 30.91
N ARG A 52 -28.25 71.20 31.60
CA ARG A 52 -29.04 72.26 30.97
C ARG A 52 -28.14 73.47 30.77
N THR A 53 -27.75 73.72 29.53
CA THR A 53 -27.28 75.03 29.10
C THR A 53 -28.17 75.50 27.96
N SER A 54 -28.84 76.62 28.16
CA SER A 54 -29.69 77.32 27.21
C SER A 54 -28.83 77.85 26.06
N ALA A 55 -28.58 77.01 25.06
CA ALA A 55 -27.93 77.37 23.82
C ALA A 55 -28.94 77.21 22.68
N ASN A 56 -28.96 78.18 21.78
CA ASN A 56 -29.75 78.19 20.55
C ASN A 56 -29.75 76.79 19.92
N ILE A 57 -30.91 76.13 19.93
CA ILE A 57 -31.05 74.74 19.50
C ILE A 57 -30.93 74.74 17.98
N ASP A 58 -29.76 74.33 17.48
CA ASP A 58 -29.56 73.99 16.08
C ASP A 58 -30.54 72.84 15.73
N THR A 59 -31.65 73.17 15.09
CA THR A 59 -32.74 72.24 14.73
C THR A 59 -32.38 71.29 13.59
N VAL A 60 -31.25 71.54 12.91
CA VAL A 60 -30.79 70.72 11.79
C VAL A 60 -30.00 69.52 12.31
N LYS A 61 -30.57 68.32 12.14
CA LYS A 61 -29.92 67.04 12.44
C LYS A 61 -29.12 66.56 11.24
N ASN A 62 -27.96 65.97 11.49
CA ASN A 62 -27.20 65.29 10.46
C ASN A 62 -27.95 64.02 10.00
N THR A 63 -28.10 63.85 8.69
CA THR A 63 -28.76 62.69 8.07
C THR A 63 -27.77 61.57 7.72
N ASP A 64 -26.47 61.85 7.65
CA ASP A 64 -25.42 60.86 7.39
C ASP A 64 -24.52 60.64 8.61
N PHE A 65 -24.65 59.48 9.24
CA PHE A 65 -23.87 59.08 10.42
C PHE A 65 -22.46 58.58 10.10
N SER A 66 -22.08 58.46 8.82
CA SER A 66 -20.72 58.11 8.44
C SER A 66 -19.71 59.15 8.93
N LEU A 67 -18.45 58.77 9.12
CA LEU A 67 -17.43 59.71 9.58
C LEU A 67 -17.23 60.87 8.58
N ASN A 68 -17.27 60.54 7.28
CA ASN A 68 -17.21 61.53 6.20
C ASN A 68 -18.45 62.44 6.20
N GLY A 69 -19.65 61.88 6.39
CA GLY A 69 -20.89 62.64 6.52
C GLY A 69 -20.88 63.59 7.70
N GLN A 70 -20.43 63.14 8.87
CA GLN A 70 -20.27 63.99 10.06
C GLN A 70 -19.25 65.12 9.83
N TYR A 71 -18.15 64.84 9.12
CA TYR A 71 -17.15 65.83 8.74
C TYR A 71 -17.71 66.88 7.76
N GLN A 72 -18.36 66.44 6.68
CA GLN A 72 -18.97 67.33 5.70
C GLN A 72 -20.11 68.16 6.30
N PHE A 73 -20.92 67.58 7.18
CA PHE A 73 -21.97 68.28 7.92
C PHE A 73 -21.40 69.37 8.85
N MET A 74 -20.26 69.10 9.49
CA MET A 74 -19.56 70.12 10.29
C MET A 74 -19.03 71.27 9.43
N LEU A 75 -18.49 70.96 8.24
CA LEU A 75 -17.99 71.96 7.30
C LEU A 75 -19.11 72.81 6.66
N SER A 76 -20.26 72.21 6.35
CA SER A 76 -21.39 72.94 5.76
C SER A 76 -22.01 73.93 6.75
N ARG A 77 -21.99 73.61 8.05
CA ARG A 77 -22.56 74.45 9.10
C ARG A 77 -21.58 75.46 9.71
N SER A 78 -20.32 75.44 9.32
CA SER A 78 -19.31 76.39 9.79
C SER A 78 -19.23 77.63 8.90
N LYS A 79 -19.04 78.80 9.52
CA LYS A 79 -19.00 80.09 8.83
C LYS A 79 -17.57 80.39 8.37
N THR A 80 -17.39 80.89 7.16
CA THR A 80 -16.07 81.39 6.70
C THR A 80 -15.98 82.88 7.01
N VAL A 81 -14.89 83.31 7.65
CA VAL A 81 -14.59 84.72 7.97
C VAL A 81 -13.11 84.98 7.71
N ASN A 82 -12.79 85.98 6.88
CA ASN A 82 -11.42 86.39 6.55
C ASN A 82 -10.53 85.23 6.04
N GLY A 83 -11.10 84.31 5.26
CA GLY A 83 -10.40 83.12 4.76
C GLY A 83 -10.31 81.95 5.76
N TYR A 84 -10.71 82.13 7.01
CA TYR A 84 -10.71 81.09 8.04
C TYR A 84 -12.09 80.46 8.21
N LYS A 85 -12.14 79.15 8.49
CA LYS A 85 -13.38 78.43 8.77
C LYS A 85 -13.63 78.40 10.28
N LEU A 86 -14.67 79.10 10.73
CA LEU A 86 -15.09 79.11 12.13
C LEU A 86 -16.01 77.92 12.41
N ILE A 87 -15.47 76.95 13.13
CA ILE A 87 -16.13 75.68 13.46
C ILE A 87 -16.62 75.70 14.90
N ASN A 88 -17.81 75.17 15.15
CA ASN A 88 -18.32 74.99 16.51
C ASN A 88 -17.49 73.91 17.24
N PRO A 89 -16.89 74.22 18.40
CA PRO A 89 -16.04 73.28 19.13
C PRO A 89 -16.77 71.99 19.55
N ALA A 90 -18.08 72.05 19.83
CA ALA A 90 -18.87 70.86 20.18
C ALA A 90 -19.03 69.89 18.99
N ARG A 91 -19.19 70.42 17.77
CA ARG A 91 -19.26 69.59 16.55
C ARG A 91 -17.92 68.95 16.24
N LEU A 92 -16.85 69.72 16.39
CA LEU A 92 -15.48 69.22 16.21
C LEU A 92 -15.17 68.10 17.20
N ALA A 93 -15.51 68.28 18.49
CA ALA A 93 -15.34 67.26 19.51
C ALA A 93 -16.14 65.97 19.21
N SER A 94 -17.36 66.10 18.67
CA SER A 94 -18.17 64.94 18.26
C SER A 94 -17.54 64.16 17.11
N VAL A 95 -17.08 64.84 16.06
CA VAL A 95 -16.40 64.18 14.93
C VAL A 95 -15.11 63.52 15.41
N TRP A 96 -14.30 64.23 16.21
CA TRP A 96 -13.05 63.72 16.76
C TRP A 96 -13.24 62.47 17.63
N LYS A 97 -14.31 62.45 18.43
CA LYS A 97 -14.71 61.26 19.20
C LYS A 97 -14.99 60.08 18.26
N SER A 98 -15.78 60.28 17.21
CA SER A 98 -16.09 59.25 16.20
C SER A 98 -14.83 58.73 15.46
N VAL A 99 -13.88 59.62 15.14
CA VAL A 99 -12.57 59.22 14.55
C VAL A 99 -11.81 58.33 15.53
N THR A 100 -11.66 58.79 16.77
CA THR A 100 -10.86 58.11 17.80
C THR A 100 -11.47 56.75 18.17
N ASP A 101 -12.80 56.68 18.25
CA ASP A 101 -13.51 55.44 18.54
C ASP A 101 -13.37 54.43 17.39
N THR A 102 -13.43 54.87 16.14
CA THR A 102 -13.15 54.03 14.96
C THR A 102 -11.71 53.52 14.98
N LEU A 103 -10.72 54.39 15.19
CA LEU A 103 -9.31 53.99 15.24
C LEU A 103 -9.04 52.99 16.38
N ARG A 104 -9.66 53.19 17.55
CA ARG A 104 -9.57 52.24 18.67
C ARG A 104 -10.18 50.89 18.31
N LYS A 105 -11.35 50.89 17.65
CA LYS A 105 -12.03 49.67 17.22
C LYS A 105 -11.18 48.88 16.21
N GLU A 106 -10.61 49.56 15.22
CA GLU A 106 -9.70 48.95 14.24
C GLU A 106 -8.44 48.40 14.92
N GLY A 107 -7.86 49.14 15.87
CA GLY A 107 -6.71 48.68 16.65
C GLY A 107 -6.99 47.41 17.45
N ILE A 108 -8.17 47.33 18.10
CA ILE A 108 -8.62 46.14 18.83
C ILE A 108 -8.87 44.97 17.86
N ALA A 109 -9.53 45.21 16.73
CA ALA A 109 -9.81 44.17 15.74
C ALA A 109 -8.52 43.60 15.13
N LEU A 110 -7.52 44.47 14.88
CA LEU A 110 -6.20 44.06 14.39
C LEU A 110 -5.45 43.24 15.44
N ALA A 111 -5.50 43.63 16.71
CA ALA A 111 -4.91 42.86 17.80
C ALA A 111 -5.56 41.47 17.96
N ASP A 112 -6.90 41.40 17.92
CA ASP A 112 -7.65 40.13 17.98
C ASP A 112 -7.34 39.22 16.77
N THR A 113 -7.27 39.79 15.57
CA THR A 113 -6.91 39.05 14.36
C THR A 113 -5.48 38.50 14.43
N LYS A 114 -4.52 39.30 14.92
CA LYS A 114 -3.14 38.84 15.15
C LYS A 114 -3.07 37.73 16.20
N ALA A 115 -3.84 37.84 17.28
CA ALA A 115 -3.91 36.81 18.32
C ALA A 115 -4.49 35.50 17.77
N LYS A 116 -5.57 35.56 16.99
CA LYS A 116 -6.16 34.40 16.29
C LYS A 116 -5.20 33.78 15.29
N LEU A 117 -4.47 34.58 14.53
CA LEU A 117 -3.47 34.09 13.57
C LEU A 117 -2.32 33.37 14.29
N ALA A 118 -1.84 33.92 15.40
CA ALA A 118 -0.82 33.26 16.22
C ALA A 118 -1.32 31.91 16.76
N GLU A 119 -2.57 31.85 17.22
CA GLU A 119 -3.17 30.61 17.72
C GLU A 119 -3.38 29.56 16.63
N GLN A 120 -3.84 29.98 15.45
CA GLN A 120 -3.95 29.11 14.28
C GLN A 120 -2.58 28.58 13.85
N THR A 121 -1.55 29.44 13.83
CA THR A 121 -0.18 29.04 13.49
C THR A 121 0.36 28.00 14.48
N ARG A 122 0.12 28.18 15.78
CA ARG A 122 0.47 27.16 16.80
C ARG A 122 -0.29 25.85 16.60
N THR A 123 -1.58 25.93 16.32
CA THR A 123 -2.42 24.76 16.07
C THR A 123 -1.93 23.99 14.86
N VAL A 124 -1.64 24.67 13.74
CA VAL A 124 -1.09 24.07 12.51
C VAL A 124 0.27 23.44 12.79
N GLY A 125 1.17 24.12 13.51
CA GLY A 125 2.45 23.54 13.92
C GLY A 125 2.28 22.27 14.76
N SER A 126 1.35 22.28 15.71
CA SER A 126 1.04 21.11 16.54
C SER A 126 0.43 19.95 15.74
N LEU A 127 -0.44 20.26 14.77
CA LEU A 127 -1.04 19.26 13.88
C LEU A 127 0.02 18.64 12.96
N GLN A 128 0.89 19.46 12.38
CA GLN A 128 2.00 19.00 11.54
C GLN A 128 2.94 18.08 12.33
N THR A 129 3.25 18.45 13.58
CA THR A 129 4.06 17.62 14.48
C THR A 129 3.39 16.28 14.75
N LYS A 130 2.09 16.29 15.10
CA LYS A 130 1.31 15.06 15.33
C LYS A 130 1.19 14.18 14.08
N VAL A 131 1.07 14.77 12.89
CA VAL A 131 1.06 14.04 11.62
C VAL A 131 2.42 13.38 11.40
N SER A 132 3.51 14.12 11.55
CA SER A 132 4.87 13.58 11.44
C SER A 132 5.15 12.46 12.44
N GLU A 133 4.71 12.61 13.69
CA GLU A 133 4.83 11.57 14.73
C GLU A 133 4.02 10.32 14.37
N LYS A 134 2.80 10.48 13.85
CA LYS A 134 1.97 9.35 13.42
C LYS A 134 2.54 8.66 12.19
N GLU A 135 3.08 9.38 11.22
CA GLU A 135 3.76 8.79 10.07
C GLU A 135 5.02 8.02 10.51
N ALA A 136 5.81 8.58 11.44
CA ALA A 136 6.95 7.88 12.01
C ALA A 136 6.52 6.62 12.78
N ALA A 137 5.41 6.68 13.53
CA ALA A 137 4.85 5.52 14.24
C ALA A 137 4.34 4.46 13.25
N LEU A 138 3.65 4.85 12.18
CA LEU A 138 3.20 3.94 11.13
C LEU A 138 4.37 3.29 10.39
N ASN A 139 5.43 4.04 10.08
CA ASN A 139 6.66 3.48 9.48
C ASN A 139 7.34 2.48 10.42
N ASN A 140 7.43 2.78 11.72
CA ASN A 140 7.98 1.85 12.70
C ASN A 140 7.08 0.61 12.94
N SER A 141 5.76 0.79 12.92
CA SER A 141 4.80 -0.29 13.10
C SER A 141 4.67 -1.18 11.87
N THR A 142 4.79 -0.64 10.65
CA THR A 142 4.82 -1.44 9.41
C THR A 142 6.07 -2.29 9.35
N VAL A 143 7.25 -1.74 9.70
CA VAL A 143 8.48 -2.52 9.83
C VAL A 143 8.32 -3.66 10.85
N LYS A 144 7.76 -3.40 12.04
CA LYS A 144 7.57 -4.44 13.07
C LYS A 144 6.45 -5.45 12.75
N ALA A 145 5.39 -5.04 12.04
CA ALA A 145 4.26 -5.91 11.71
C ALA A 145 4.51 -6.75 10.45
N ASP A 146 5.40 -6.31 9.56
CA ASP A 146 5.80 -7.07 8.39
C ASP A 146 6.90 -8.08 8.69
N GLU A 147 7.53 -8.02 9.86
CA GLU A 147 8.56 -8.96 10.29
C GLU A 147 7.96 -10.22 10.91
N ILE A 148 8.02 -11.33 10.20
CA ILE A 148 7.82 -12.67 10.77
C ILE A 148 9.19 -13.20 11.15
N SER A 149 9.41 -13.45 12.43
CA SER A 149 10.68 -14.00 12.92
C SER A 149 10.74 -15.51 12.64
N LEU A 150 11.69 -15.93 11.80
CA LEU A 150 11.99 -17.33 11.54
C LEU A 150 13.44 -17.58 11.93
N LEU A 151 13.68 -18.43 12.94
CA LEU A 151 15.04 -18.79 13.41
C LEU A 151 15.90 -17.58 13.82
N GLY A 152 15.29 -16.51 14.35
CA GLY A 152 16.01 -15.31 14.82
C GLY A 152 16.29 -14.26 13.74
N PHE A 153 15.99 -14.54 12.47
CA PHE A 153 16.02 -13.54 11.40
C PHE A 153 14.60 -13.01 11.15
N SER A 154 14.46 -11.69 11.10
CA SER A 154 13.20 -11.04 10.73
C SER A 154 13.12 -10.93 9.21
N PHE A 155 12.08 -11.53 8.63
CA PHE A 155 11.80 -11.44 7.20
C PHE A 155 10.49 -10.68 6.96
N THR A 156 10.48 -9.80 5.97
CA THR A 156 9.26 -9.11 5.54
C THR A 156 8.24 -10.13 4.98
N LYS A 157 6.93 -9.91 5.15
CA LYS A 157 5.86 -10.79 4.66
C LYS A 157 6.03 -11.19 3.18
N GLY A 158 6.47 -10.25 2.34
CA GLY A 158 6.74 -10.53 0.92
C GLY A 158 7.88 -11.52 0.71
N ASN A 159 8.99 -11.35 1.45
CA ASN A 159 10.15 -12.23 1.35
C ASN A 159 9.87 -13.62 1.93
N TYR A 160 9.05 -13.71 2.99
CA TYR A 160 8.65 -14.99 3.59
C TYR A 160 7.99 -15.90 2.56
N HIS A 161 6.97 -15.42 1.84
CA HIS A 161 6.29 -16.23 0.83
C HIS A 161 7.24 -16.68 -0.30
N MET A 162 8.11 -15.79 -0.78
CA MET A 162 9.10 -16.14 -1.81
C MET A 162 10.08 -17.22 -1.34
N ILE A 163 10.61 -17.09 -0.12
CA ILE A 163 11.59 -18.05 0.44
C ILE A 163 10.92 -19.41 0.66
N VAL A 164 9.73 -19.45 1.27
CA VAL A 164 9.00 -20.70 1.52
C VAL A 164 8.67 -21.43 0.22
N TRP A 165 8.10 -20.72 -0.76
CA TRP A 165 7.76 -21.34 -2.06
C TRP A 165 9.00 -21.72 -2.88
N SER A 166 10.11 -20.99 -2.75
CA SER A 166 11.40 -21.37 -3.34
C SER A 166 11.88 -22.72 -2.79
N ILE A 167 11.87 -22.88 -1.46
CA ILE A 167 12.26 -24.13 -0.80
C ILE A 167 11.34 -25.29 -1.23
N ILE A 168 10.02 -25.07 -1.25
CA ILE A 168 9.05 -26.09 -1.70
C ILE A 168 9.34 -26.50 -3.15
N THR A 169 9.62 -25.54 -4.03
CA THR A 169 9.89 -25.78 -5.45
C THR A 169 11.18 -26.58 -5.65
N VAL A 170 12.26 -26.21 -4.96
CA VAL A 170 13.54 -26.92 -5.01
C VAL A 170 13.38 -28.36 -4.52
N LEU A 171 12.66 -28.57 -3.42
CA LEU A 171 12.37 -29.91 -2.90
C LEU A 171 11.53 -30.73 -3.87
N ALA A 172 10.51 -30.13 -4.48
CA ALA A 172 9.68 -30.80 -5.48
C ALA A 172 10.51 -31.23 -6.71
N ILE A 173 11.37 -30.35 -7.23
CA ILE A 173 12.26 -30.67 -8.36
C ILE A 173 13.23 -31.80 -7.97
N SER A 174 13.84 -31.72 -6.78
CA SER A 174 14.75 -32.77 -6.28
C SER A 174 14.05 -34.13 -6.18
N LEU A 175 12.82 -34.16 -5.65
CA LEU A 175 12.04 -35.39 -5.55
C LEU A 175 11.72 -35.97 -6.93
N LEU A 176 11.30 -35.14 -7.88
CA LEU A 176 11.04 -35.55 -9.26
C LEU A 176 12.30 -36.08 -9.95
N ALA A 177 13.46 -35.48 -9.69
CA ALA A 177 14.74 -35.94 -10.22
C ALA A 177 15.11 -37.33 -9.68
N VAL A 178 14.89 -37.59 -8.39
CA VAL A 178 15.15 -38.90 -7.76
C VAL A 178 14.21 -39.97 -8.34
N ILE A 179 12.91 -39.68 -8.45
CA ILE A 179 11.93 -40.62 -9.02
C ILE A 179 12.28 -40.92 -10.48
N GLY A 180 12.53 -39.89 -11.29
CA GLY A 180 12.88 -40.06 -12.70
C GLY A 180 14.18 -40.83 -12.90
N ARG A 181 15.20 -40.60 -12.06
CA ARG A 181 16.45 -41.36 -12.09
C ARG A 181 16.24 -42.83 -11.68
N SER A 182 15.43 -43.07 -10.65
CA SER A 182 15.11 -44.43 -10.19
C SER A 182 14.38 -45.24 -11.26
N SER A 183 13.37 -44.65 -11.92
CA SER A 183 12.63 -45.33 -12.99
C SER A 183 13.51 -45.71 -14.19
N LYS A 184 14.47 -44.85 -14.57
CA LYS A 184 15.44 -45.15 -15.64
C LYS A 184 16.38 -46.29 -15.26
N ASN A 185 16.87 -46.29 -14.01
CA ASN A 185 17.74 -47.35 -13.52
C ASN A 185 17.03 -48.71 -13.47
N ILE A 186 15.74 -48.72 -13.12
CA ILE A 186 14.92 -49.95 -13.10
C ILE A 186 14.71 -50.51 -14.51
N GLN A 187 14.47 -49.66 -15.52
CA GLN A 187 14.34 -50.12 -16.91
C GLN A 187 15.64 -50.73 -17.45
N GLU A 188 16.77 -50.08 -17.21
CA GLU A 188 18.09 -50.58 -17.63
C GLU A 188 18.42 -51.92 -16.96
N ALA A 189 18.12 -52.05 -15.66
CA ALA A 189 18.30 -53.32 -14.93
C ALA A 189 17.42 -54.43 -15.52
N LYS A 190 16.14 -54.14 -15.81
CA LYS A 190 15.21 -55.11 -16.40
C LYS A 190 15.66 -55.56 -17.79
N HIS A 191 16.14 -54.63 -18.61
CA HIS A 191 16.66 -54.95 -19.95
C HIS A 191 17.87 -55.88 -19.87
N ARG A 192 18.77 -55.66 -18.92
CA ARG A 192 19.92 -56.56 -18.70
C ARG A 192 19.49 -57.95 -18.25
N THR A 193 18.55 -58.04 -17.31
CA THR A 193 18.01 -59.34 -16.87
C THR A 193 17.37 -60.10 -18.03
N GLN A 194 16.55 -59.43 -18.85
CA GLN A 194 15.93 -60.05 -20.03
C GLN A 194 16.97 -60.57 -21.02
N LEU A 195 18.02 -59.78 -21.29
CA LEU A 195 19.10 -60.21 -22.19
C LEU A 195 19.84 -61.45 -21.65
N TYR A 196 20.07 -61.52 -20.33
CA TYR A 196 20.67 -62.71 -19.71
C TYR A 196 19.74 -63.93 -19.83
N ASP A 197 18.44 -63.75 -19.60
CA ASP A 197 17.45 -64.83 -19.72
C ASP A 197 17.37 -65.35 -21.16
N ASP A 198 17.39 -64.47 -22.16
CA ASP A 198 17.37 -64.84 -23.57
C ASP A 198 18.61 -65.65 -23.97
N VAL A 199 19.81 -65.17 -23.59
CA VAL A 199 21.07 -65.89 -23.85
C VAL A 199 21.12 -67.24 -23.12
N PHE A 200 20.64 -67.29 -21.87
CA PHE A 200 20.56 -68.52 -21.11
C PHE A 200 19.63 -69.54 -21.78
N ASN A 201 18.45 -69.10 -22.22
CA ASN A 201 17.49 -69.95 -22.92
C ASN A 201 18.05 -70.47 -24.25
N GLU A 202 18.72 -69.61 -25.03
CA GLU A 202 19.38 -70.02 -26.27
C GLU A 202 20.49 -71.04 -26.02
N TYR A 203 21.30 -70.84 -24.98
CA TYR A 203 22.33 -71.79 -24.60
C TYR A 203 21.76 -73.15 -24.18
N GLN A 204 20.69 -73.17 -23.38
CA GLN A 204 20.02 -74.42 -23.01
C GLN A 204 19.43 -75.13 -24.24
N ALA A 205 18.78 -74.39 -25.13
CA ALA A 205 18.26 -74.92 -26.38
C ALA A 205 19.37 -75.51 -27.26
N TYR A 206 20.53 -74.86 -27.35
CA TYR A 206 21.70 -75.37 -28.05
C TYR A 206 22.22 -76.67 -27.44
N LYS A 207 22.32 -76.77 -26.11
CA LYS A 207 22.74 -78.01 -25.43
C LYS A 207 21.78 -79.17 -25.69
N VAL A 208 20.47 -78.91 -25.66
CA VAL A 208 19.46 -79.93 -25.98
C VAL A 208 19.60 -80.38 -27.43
N LYS A 209 19.68 -79.43 -28.37
CA LYS A 209 19.83 -79.71 -29.80
C LYS A 209 21.12 -80.48 -30.12
N SER A 210 22.24 -80.11 -29.50
CA SER A 210 23.51 -80.81 -29.67
C SER A 210 23.45 -82.25 -29.15
N ASN A 211 22.82 -82.47 -27.99
CA ASN A 211 22.62 -83.83 -27.47
C ASN A 211 21.71 -84.65 -28.39
N GLU A 212 20.66 -84.05 -28.94
CA GLU A 212 19.77 -84.72 -29.88
C GLU A 212 20.52 -85.12 -31.16
N GLN A 213 21.39 -84.25 -31.69
CA GLN A 213 22.24 -84.56 -32.84
C GLN A 213 23.21 -85.70 -32.55
N GLN A 214 23.88 -85.67 -31.39
CA GLN A 214 24.76 -86.77 -30.98
C GLN A 214 24.00 -88.09 -30.83
N ARG A 215 22.78 -88.05 -30.27
CA ARG A 215 21.92 -89.24 -30.15
C ARG A 215 21.44 -89.75 -31.50
N LYS A 216 21.14 -88.87 -32.47
CA LYS A 216 20.82 -89.27 -33.85
C LYS A 216 22.02 -89.90 -34.53
N LEU A 217 23.19 -89.27 -34.46
CA LEU A 217 24.42 -89.82 -35.04
C LEU A 217 24.79 -91.17 -34.44
N ALA A 218 24.62 -91.35 -33.12
CA ALA A 218 24.86 -92.64 -32.47
C ALA A 218 23.88 -93.73 -32.95
N ARG A 219 22.61 -93.38 -33.20
CA ARG A 219 21.62 -94.31 -33.77
C ARG A 219 21.98 -94.66 -35.22
N GLU A 220 22.31 -93.68 -36.04
CA GLU A 220 22.73 -93.89 -37.44
C GLU A 220 23.99 -94.77 -37.53
N LEU A 221 25.01 -94.53 -36.70
CA LEU A 221 26.21 -95.38 -36.64
C LEU A 221 25.91 -96.81 -36.18
N GLN A 222 24.94 -96.99 -35.28
CA GLN A 222 24.52 -98.31 -34.84
C GLN A 222 23.76 -99.03 -35.95
N ASP A 223 22.88 -98.33 -36.68
CA ASP A 223 22.15 -98.87 -37.83
C ASP A 223 23.12 -99.24 -38.96
N GLU A 224 24.11 -98.41 -39.26
CA GLU A 224 25.17 -98.73 -40.23
C GLU A 224 25.97 -99.97 -39.82
N ARG A 225 26.33 -100.11 -38.54
CA ARG A 225 27.00 -101.32 -38.04
C ARG A 225 26.13 -102.57 -38.18
N ASN A 226 24.84 -102.47 -37.82
CA ASN A 226 23.90 -103.58 -37.92
C ASN A 226 23.73 -104.03 -39.38
N ILE A 227 23.65 -103.07 -40.31
CA ILE A 227 23.57 -103.34 -41.76
C ILE A 227 24.86 -104.03 -42.27
N VAL A 228 26.04 -103.56 -41.87
CA VAL A 228 27.32 -104.19 -42.28
C VAL A 228 27.47 -105.60 -41.73
N GLU A 229 27.02 -105.86 -40.50
CA GLU A 229 27.04 -107.19 -39.89
C GLU A 229 26.07 -108.14 -40.60
N GLU A 230 24.87 -107.69 -40.97
CA GLU A 230 23.93 -108.45 -41.80
C GLU A 230 24.52 -108.83 -43.16
N LEU A 231 25.21 -107.89 -43.83
CA LEU A 231 25.86 -108.14 -45.12
C LEU A 231 27.04 -109.12 -45.02
N ARG A 232 27.79 -109.10 -43.92
CA ARG A 232 28.93 -110.00 -43.69
C ARG A 232 28.51 -111.39 -43.20
N GLY A 233 27.36 -111.52 -42.52
CA GLY A 233 26.79 -112.80 -42.08
C GLY A 233 26.07 -113.59 -43.16
N ARG A 234 25.88 -113.02 -44.37
CA ARG A 234 25.22 -113.65 -45.53
C ARG A 234 26.19 -114.15 -46.61
N GLY A 235 27.48 -114.23 -46.30
CA GLY A 235 28.54 -114.75 -47.19
C GLY A 235 29.04 -116.13 -46.77
#